data_AF-A0AAV5G7P8-F1
#
_entry.id   AF-A0AAV5G7P8-F1
#
_cell.length_a   1.000
_cell.length_b   1.000
_cell.length_c   1.000
_cell.angle_alpha   90.00
_cell.angle_beta   90.00
_cell.angle_gamma   90.00
#
_symmetry.space_group_name_H-M   'P 1'
#
loop_
_entity.id
_entity.type
_entity.pdbx_description
1 polymer ?
#
loop_
_entity_poly.entity_id
_entity_poly.type
_entity_poly.pdbx_seq_one_letter_code
_entity_poly.pdbx_strand_id
1 'polypeptide(L)'
;MSVLSSAITSNVTVAMHNLSTDVLYLAQRSQDGPVGPEFGKSSPIGMLVLVLLAIAVLMAGWFFHRRYSRFRRRTLFAEEHGIDPFDQETLDQAMKDAGLYDYRKKSKF
;
A
#
# COMPACT_ATOMS: atom_id res chain seq x y z
N MET A 1 -36.14 15.05 54.61
CA MET A 1 -34.90 14.72 53.85
C MET A 1 -34.86 13.28 53.30
N SER A 2 -35.74 12.34 53.71
CA SER A 2 -35.71 10.94 53.25
C SER A 2 -36.23 10.70 51.82
N VAL A 3 -37.23 11.46 51.38
CA VAL A 3 -37.80 11.36 50.02
C VAL A 3 -36.84 11.83 48.93
N LEU A 4 -35.95 12.78 49.25
CA LEU A 4 -34.92 13.24 48.32
C LEU A 4 -33.85 12.15 48.13
N SER A 5 -33.46 11.48 49.22
CA SER A 5 -32.45 10.43 49.20
C SER A 5 -32.92 9.18 48.44
N SER A 6 -34.20 8.79 48.59
CA SER A 6 -34.78 7.66 47.86
C SER A 6 -34.93 7.92 46.36
N ALA A 7 -35.30 9.14 45.96
CA ALA A 7 -35.37 9.55 44.56
C ALA A 7 -33.98 9.58 43.88
N ILE A 8 -32.93 9.94 44.62
CA ILE A 8 -31.55 9.90 44.12
C ILE A 8 -31.13 8.43 43.91
N THR A 9 -31.41 7.54 44.86
CA THR A 9 -31.09 6.11 44.73
C THR A 9 -31.82 5.44 43.56
N SER A 10 -33.10 5.78 43.31
CA SER A 10 -33.84 5.25 42.16
C SER A 10 -33.24 5.71 40.83
N ASN A 11 -32.88 6.99 40.73
CA ASN A 11 -32.32 7.55 39.49
C ASN A 11 -30.93 6.99 39.21
N VAL A 12 -30.10 6.79 40.24
CA VAL A 12 -28.79 6.14 40.11
C VAL A 12 -28.93 4.68 39.69
N THR A 13 -29.92 3.94 40.23
CA THR A 13 -30.18 2.54 39.86
C THR A 13 -30.61 2.42 38.40
N VAL A 14 -31.48 3.33 37.92
CA VAL A 14 -31.89 3.39 36.51
C VAL A 14 -30.71 3.74 35.60
N ALA A 15 -29.86 4.70 36.00
CA ALA A 15 -28.65 5.03 35.25
C ALA A 15 -27.68 3.84 35.15
N MET A 16 -27.46 3.10 36.24
CA MET A 16 -26.61 1.91 36.24
C MET A 16 -27.16 0.78 35.36
N HIS A 17 -28.49 0.60 35.34
CA HIS A 17 -29.15 -0.35 34.45
C HIS A 17 -28.94 0.02 32.97
N ASN A 18 -29.14 1.28 32.61
CA ASN A 18 -28.95 1.76 31.24
C ASN A 18 -27.49 1.65 30.76
N LEU A 19 -26.52 1.97 31.63
CA LEU A 19 -25.10 1.79 31.33
C LEU A 19 -24.76 0.31 31.12
N SER A 20 -25.34 -0.59 31.92
CA SER A 20 -25.12 -2.03 31.78
C SER A 20 -25.72 -2.56 30.48
N THR A 21 -26.90 -2.08 30.07
CA THR A 21 -27.53 -2.46 28.80
C THR A 21 -26.78 -1.89 27.59
N ASP A 22 -26.26 -0.66 27.67
CA ASP A 22 -25.47 -0.06 26.60
C ASP A 22 -24.13 -0.78 26.40
N VAL A 23 -23.45 -1.14 27.49
CA VAL A 23 -22.21 -1.92 27.44
C VAL A 23 -22.48 -3.32 26.92
N LEU A 24 -23.59 -3.95 27.32
CA LEU A 24 -23.99 -5.26 26.78
C LEU A 24 -24.31 -5.18 25.29
N TYR A 25 -24.99 -4.12 24.83
CA TYR A 25 -25.33 -3.90 23.42
C TYR A 25 -24.09 -3.61 22.57
N LEU A 26 -23.14 -2.82 23.08
CA LEU A 26 -21.85 -2.59 22.42
C LEU A 26 -21.01 -3.87 22.35
N ALA A 27 -21.00 -4.68 23.42
CA ALA A 27 -20.27 -5.93 23.47
C ALA A 27 -20.86 -6.97 22.50
N GLN A 28 -22.18 -7.02 22.36
CA GLN A 28 -22.89 -7.89 21.41
C GLN A 28 -22.72 -7.50 19.94
N ARG A 29 -22.28 -6.26 19.65
CA ARG A 29 -22.00 -5.82 18.28
C ARG A 29 -20.83 -6.56 17.61
N SER A 30 -20.07 -7.35 18.36
CA SER A 30 -18.97 -8.16 17.86
C SER A 30 -19.42 -9.55 17.39
N GLN A 31 -20.44 -9.64 16.51
CA GLN A 31 -20.72 -10.87 15.75
C GLN A 31 -21.68 -10.72 14.53
N ASP A 32 -22.02 -9.49 14.11
CA ASP A 32 -22.86 -9.23 12.92
C ASP A 32 -22.04 -9.04 11.62
N GLY A 33 -20.75 -9.39 11.64
CA GLY A 33 -20.02 -9.68 10.41
C GLY A 33 -20.18 -11.16 10.16
N PRO A 34 -20.56 -11.61 8.94
CA PRO A 34 -20.72 -13.03 8.79
C PRO A 34 -19.33 -13.68 9.03
N VAL A 35 -19.29 -14.93 9.50
CA VAL A 35 -18.05 -15.62 9.88
C VAL A 35 -18.04 -17.01 9.22
N GLY A 36 -16.97 -17.35 8.49
CA GLY A 36 -16.94 -18.45 7.52
C GLY A 36 -16.11 -18.22 6.23
N PRO A 37 -15.97 -19.21 5.34
CA PRO A 37 -15.12 -19.14 4.14
C PRO A 37 -15.51 -18.09 3.09
N GLU A 38 -16.63 -17.40 3.31
CA GLU A 38 -17.21 -16.37 2.43
C GLU A 38 -16.87 -14.93 2.88
N PHE A 39 -16.10 -14.76 3.97
CA PHE A 39 -15.59 -13.46 4.40
C PHE A 39 -14.46 -12.97 3.50
N GLY A 40 -14.55 -11.71 3.10
CA GLY A 40 -13.63 -11.07 2.18
C GLY A 40 -14.01 -11.21 0.71
N LYS A 41 -14.71 -12.28 0.30
CA LYS A 41 -15.24 -12.44 -1.07
C LYS A 41 -16.45 -11.54 -1.34
N SER A 42 -17.21 -11.22 -0.29
CA SER A 42 -18.51 -10.54 -0.34
C SER A 42 -18.45 -9.03 -0.09
N SER A 43 -17.30 -8.47 0.29
CA SER A 43 -17.13 -7.02 0.47
C SER A 43 -16.66 -6.37 -0.85
N PRO A 44 -17.52 -5.63 -1.57
CA PRO A 44 -17.16 -5.05 -2.86
C PRO A 44 -15.98 -4.07 -2.75
N ILE A 45 -15.88 -3.36 -1.63
CA ILE A 45 -14.80 -2.40 -1.37
C ILE A 45 -13.46 -3.12 -1.17
N GLY A 46 -13.43 -4.22 -0.41
CA GLY A 46 -12.19 -4.95 -0.13
C GLY A 46 -11.52 -5.49 -1.38
N MET A 47 -12.32 -6.02 -2.31
CA MET A 47 -11.83 -6.51 -3.60
C MET A 47 -11.26 -5.38 -4.47
N LEU A 48 -11.89 -4.20 -4.49
CA LEU A 48 -11.36 -3.05 -5.23
C LEU A 48 -10.00 -2.60 -4.69
N VAL A 49 -9.82 -2.59 -3.37
CA VAL A 49 -8.54 -2.24 -2.74
C VAL A 49 -7.44 -3.23 -3.13
N LEU A 50 -7.75 -4.54 -3.10
CA LEU A 50 -6.77 -5.57 -3.51
C LEU A 50 -6.42 -5.47 -4.99
N VAL A 51 -7.39 -5.22 -5.86
CA VAL A 51 -7.15 -5.04 -7.31
C VAL A 51 -6.28 -3.80 -7.56
N LEU A 52 -6.57 -2.68 -6.91
CA LEU A 52 -5.75 -1.47 -7.03
C LEU A 52 -4.33 -1.69 -6.52
N LEU A 53 -4.17 -2.41 -5.41
CA LEU A 53 -2.86 -2.77 -4.89
C LEU A 53 -2.09 -3.65 -5.89
N ALA A 54 -2.75 -4.64 -6.49
CA ALA A 54 -2.13 -5.49 -7.52
C ALA A 54 -1.67 -4.67 -8.73
N ILE A 55 -2.50 -3.73 -9.21
CA ILE A 55 -2.13 -2.82 -10.30
C ILE A 55 -0.93 -1.96 -9.89
N ALA A 56 -0.91 -1.41 -8.68
CA ALA A 56 0.21 -0.61 -8.19
C ALA A 56 1.52 -1.40 -8.14
N VAL A 57 1.48 -2.65 -7.68
CA VAL A 57 2.65 -3.56 -7.66
C VAL A 57 3.12 -3.88 -9.08
N LEU A 58 2.20 -4.18 -10.00
CA LEU A 58 2.55 -4.41 -11.41
C LEU A 58 3.13 -3.17 -12.08
N MET A 59 2.58 -1.99 -11.81
CA MET A 59 3.12 -0.71 -12.30
C MET A 59 4.51 -0.45 -11.73
N ALA A 60 4.75 -0.73 -10.45
CA ALA A 60 6.07 -0.61 -9.84
C ALA A 60 7.07 -1.57 -10.50
N GLY A 61 6.69 -2.83 -10.70
CA GLY A 61 7.52 -3.82 -11.41
C GLY A 61 7.80 -3.43 -12.86
N TRP A 62 6.78 -2.96 -13.59
CA TRP A 62 6.90 -2.47 -14.97
C TRP A 62 7.80 -1.25 -15.06
N PHE A 63 7.69 -0.30 -14.12
CA PHE A 63 8.52 0.88 -14.06
C PHE A 63 10.00 0.52 -13.83
N PHE A 64 10.26 -0.38 -12.88
CA PHE A 64 11.60 -0.92 -12.65
C PHE A 64 12.15 -1.64 -13.89
N HIS A 65 11.36 -2.51 -14.51
CA HIS A 65 11.74 -3.21 -15.74
C HIS A 65 12.08 -2.22 -16.87
N ARG A 66 11.23 -1.21 -17.06
CA ARG A 66 11.40 -0.17 -18.07
C ARG A 66 12.68 0.64 -17.83
N ARG A 67 13.02 0.94 -16.57
CA ARG A 67 14.24 1.67 -16.22
C ARG A 67 15.50 0.81 -16.39
N TYR A 68 15.44 -0.47 -16.02
CA TYR A 68 16.55 -1.40 -16.05
C TYR A 68 17.05 -1.71 -17.47
N SER A 69 16.15 -1.70 -18.47
CA SER A 69 16.52 -1.98 -19.86
C SER A 69 17.60 -1.04 -20.43
N ARG A 70 17.72 0.21 -19.96
CA ARG A 70 18.77 1.13 -20.45
C ARG A 70 20.12 0.89 -19.79
N PHE A 71 20.12 0.54 -18.51
CA PHE A 71 21.35 0.20 -17.80
C PHE A 71 21.98 -1.06 -18.37
N ARG A 72 21.17 -2.07 -18.71
CA ARG A 72 21.68 -3.32 -19.30
C ARG A 72 22.46 -3.13 -20.60
N ARG A 73 22.06 -2.18 -21.46
CA ARG A 73 22.78 -1.90 -22.71
C ARG A 73 24.13 -1.23 -22.45
N ARG A 74 24.20 -0.34 -21.45
CA ARG A 74 25.41 0.36 -21.04
C ARG A 74 26.39 -0.57 -20.33
N THR A 75 25.89 -1.48 -19.49
CA THR A 75 26.73 -2.48 -18.80
C THR A 75 27.34 -3.49 -19.77
N LEU A 76 26.59 -3.93 -20.79
CA LEU A 76 27.11 -4.88 -21.79
C LEU A 76 28.24 -4.25 -22.63
N PHE A 77 28.09 -3.00 -23.04
CA PHE A 77 29.14 -2.28 -23.79
C PHE A 77 30.37 -2.01 -22.91
N ALA A 78 30.16 -1.65 -21.64
CA ALA A 78 31.22 -1.44 -20.65
C ALA A 78 32.03 -2.72 -20.38
N GLU A 79 31.36 -3.86 -20.27
CA GLU A 79 31.98 -5.18 -20.09
C GLU A 79 32.82 -5.59 -21.32
N GLU A 80 32.34 -5.28 -22.53
CA GLU A 80 33.06 -5.56 -23.78
C GLU A 80 34.30 -4.66 -23.97
N HIS A 81 34.27 -3.43 -23.47
CA HIS A 81 35.37 -2.45 -23.62
C HIS A 81 36.25 -2.32 -22.37
N GLY A 82 35.93 -3.02 -21.28
CA GLY A 82 36.69 -2.96 -20.01
C GLY A 82 36.59 -1.63 -19.26
N ILE A 83 35.51 -0.87 -19.48
CA ILE A 83 35.26 0.46 -18.90
C ILE A 83 34.30 0.32 -17.70
N ASP A 84 34.40 1.20 -16.70
CA ASP A 84 33.45 1.22 -15.58
C ASP A 84 32.03 1.58 -16.09
N PRO A 85 31.00 0.74 -15.88
CA PRO A 85 29.63 1.03 -16.30
C PRO A 85 28.99 2.24 -15.62
N PHE A 86 29.56 2.74 -14.51
CA PHE A 86 29.07 3.91 -13.78
C PHE A 86 29.73 5.22 -14.22
N ASP A 87 30.88 5.15 -14.88
CA ASP A 87 31.59 6.31 -15.42
C ASP A 87 30.94 6.76 -16.74
N GLN A 88 29.89 7.56 -16.59
CA GLN A 88 29.01 7.94 -17.69
C GLN A 88 29.72 8.75 -18.77
N GLU A 89 30.78 9.48 -18.46
CA GLU A 89 31.45 10.35 -19.44
C GLU A 89 32.36 9.54 -20.37
N THR A 90 33.20 8.66 -19.81
CA THR A 90 34.10 7.79 -20.57
C THR A 90 33.32 6.75 -21.37
N LEU A 91 32.27 6.18 -20.78
CA LEU A 91 31.38 5.25 -21.47
C LEU A 91 30.59 5.90 -22.61
N ASP A 92 30.06 7.11 -22.38
CA ASP A 92 29.33 7.85 -23.42
C ASP A 92 30.26 8.30 -24.57
N GLN A 93 31.54 8.59 -24.30
CA GLN A 93 32.56 8.86 -25.35
C GLN A 93 32.89 7.59 -26.14
N ALA A 94 33.20 6.49 -25.47
CA ALA A 94 33.48 5.22 -26.13
C ALA A 94 32.28 4.71 -26.97
N MET A 95 31.05 4.88 -26.48
CA MET A 95 29.84 4.55 -27.25
C MET A 95 29.63 5.49 -28.45
N LYS A 96 30.09 6.75 -28.40
CA LYS A 96 30.04 7.68 -29.55
C LYS A 96 31.07 7.31 -30.60
N ASP A 97 32.29 6.95 -30.17
CA ASP A 97 33.37 6.53 -31.06
C ASP A 97 33.03 5.21 -31.76
N ALA A 98 32.34 4.30 -31.07
CA ALA A 98 31.80 3.06 -31.64
C ALA A 98 30.51 3.26 -32.48
N GLY A 99 29.98 4.48 -32.57
CA GLY A 99 28.74 4.76 -33.31
C GLY A 99 27.46 4.16 -32.71
N LEU A 100 27.53 3.63 -31.49
CA LEU A 100 26.43 2.93 -30.81
C LEU A 100 25.63 3.85 -29.87
N TYR A 101 25.96 5.15 -29.83
CA TYR A 101 25.40 6.10 -28.89
C TYR A 101 23.93 6.46 -29.19
N ASP A 102 23.03 6.07 -28.29
CA ASP A 102 21.61 6.41 -28.38
C ASP A 102 21.37 7.86 -27.91
N TYR A 103 21.23 8.80 -28.85
CA TYR A 103 20.95 10.23 -28.60
C TYR A 103 19.53 10.51 -28.06
N ARG A 104 18.70 9.49 -27.80
CA ARG A 104 17.33 9.72 -27.35
C ARG A 104 17.30 10.37 -25.96
N LYS A 105 16.47 11.42 -25.87
CA LYS A 105 16.25 12.23 -24.65
C LYS A 105 15.99 11.32 -23.44
N LYS A 106 16.73 11.53 -22.34
CA LYS A 106 16.48 10.88 -21.05
C LYS A 106 15.05 11.25 -20.61
N SER A 107 14.08 10.34 -20.80
CA SER A 107 12.74 10.50 -20.21
C SER A 107 12.90 10.70 -18.70
N LYS A 108 12.32 11.79 -18.18
CA LYS A 108 12.32 12.14 -16.74
C LYS A 108 11.31 11.33 -15.93
N PHE A 109 10.48 10.55 -16.60
CA PHE A 109 9.59 9.57 -16.02
C PHE A 109 10.31 8.24 -16.00
#